data_AF-A0A168GWL5-F1
#
_entry.id   AF-A0A168GWL5-F1
#
_cell.length_a   1.000
_cell.length_b   1.000
_cell.length_c   1.000
_cell.angle_alpha   90.00
_cell.angle_beta   90.00
_cell.angle_gamma   90.00
#
_symmetry.space_group_name_H-M   'P 1'
#
loop_
_entity.id
_entity.type
_entity.pdbx_description
1 polymer ?
#
loop_
_entity_poly.entity_id
_entity_poly.type
_entity_poly.pdbx_seq_one_letter_code
_entity_poly.pdbx_strand_id
1 'polypeptide(L)'
;MATTEVDGNLRSLHALSLFLIEQSSTLYGHIYANDPTIQRLYHIAKGCLENHAQQESNFAESINVICSNNEKIFRRIETAIKDIRGTSKGKSLIKRGLEYNASVKRKYSTLDDSDSSLEPLPKHRFTNAITDATSAEDDDLAFVLNYKKELVG
;
A
#
# COMPACT_ATOMS: atom_id res chain seq x y z
N MET A 1 39.18 -18.89 32.73
CA MET A 1 38.42 -17.69 32.35
C MET A 1 39.33 -16.81 31.53
N ALA A 2 39.21 -16.87 30.19
CA ALA A 2 39.96 -16.02 29.28
C ALA A 2 39.00 -14.95 28.76
N THR A 3 39.21 -13.71 29.18
CA THR A 3 38.59 -12.53 28.58
C THR A 3 39.33 -12.27 27.27
N THR A 4 38.81 -12.80 26.17
CA THR A 4 39.21 -12.37 24.83
C THR A 4 38.69 -10.96 24.64
N GLU A 5 39.60 -9.99 24.75
CA GLU A 5 39.40 -8.65 24.23
C GLU A 5 39.10 -8.78 22.74
N VAL A 6 37.83 -8.58 22.37
CA VAL A 6 37.39 -8.59 20.98
C VAL A 6 37.88 -7.29 20.38
N ASP A 7 38.91 -7.40 19.55
CA ASP A 7 39.52 -6.32 18.79
C ASP A 7 38.42 -5.46 18.15
N GLY A 8 38.32 -4.21 18.62
CA GLY A 8 37.11 -3.38 18.55
C GLY A 8 36.78 -2.80 17.18
N ASN A 9 37.22 -3.42 16.09
CA ASN A 9 36.99 -2.91 14.74
C ASN A 9 36.72 -4.07 13.77
N LEU A 10 35.44 -4.43 13.62
CA LEU A 10 35.02 -5.42 12.65
C LEU A 10 35.15 -4.82 11.25
N ARG A 11 35.77 -5.54 10.31
CA ARG A 11 35.82 -5.09 8.91
C ARG A 11 34.38 -4.89 8.42
N SER A 12 34.07 -3.75 7.81
CA SER A 12 32.69 -3.39 7.45
C SER A 12 31.98 -4.45 6.58
N LEU A 13 32.73 -5.16 5.72
CA LEU A 13 32.18 -6.27 4.93
C LEU A 13 31.78 -7.46 5.81
N HIS A 14 32.57 -7.77 6.83
CA HIS A 14 32.26 -8.81 7.80
C HIS A 14 31.05 -8.42 8.67
N ALA A 15 30.99 -7.16 9.10
CA ALA A 15 29.84 -6.61 9.82
C ALA A 15 28.54 -6.74 9.02
N LEU A 16 28.59 -6.39 7.73
CA LEU A 16 27.46 -6.57 6.83
C LEU A 16 27.06 -8.04 6.69
N SER A 17 28.03 -8.94 6.48
CA SER A 17 27.72 -10.36 6.38
C SER A 17 27.10 -10.92 7.66
N LEU A 18 27.61 -10.53 8.84
CA LEU A 18 27.04 -10.95 10.12
C LEU A 18 25.61 -10.44 10.29
N PHE A 19 25.37 -9.15 10.01
CA PHE A 19 24.03 -8.58 10.07
C PHE A 19 23.02 -9.34 9.18
N LEU A 20 23.42 -9.67 7.95
CA LEU A 20 22.57 -10.38 6.99
C LEU A 20 22.38 -11.87 7.31
N ILE A 21 23.34 -12.50 7.99
CA ILE A 21 23.26 -13.91 8.40
C ILE A 21 22.47 -14.06 9.70
N GLU A 22 22.73 -13.20 10.69
CA GLU A 22 22.12 -13.29 12.01
C GLU A 22 20.64 -12.91 11.98
N GLN A 23 20.26 -11.92 11.17
CA GLN A 23 18.88 -11.44 10.99
C GLN A 23 18.12 -11.20 12.31
N SER A 24 18.84 -10.91 13.39
CA SER A 24 18.21 -10.61 14.68
C SER A 24 17.42 -9.30 14.57
N SER A 25 16.25 -9.26 15.19
CA SER A 25 15.40 -8.08 15.25
C SER A 25 15.95 -7.01 16.21
N THR A 26 16.94 -7.36 17.05
CA THR A 26 17.50 -6.46 18.06
C THR A 26 19.01 -6.58 18.19
N LEU A 27 19.64 -5.48 18.64
CA LEU A 27 21.05 -5.47 19.05
C LEU A 27 21.29 -6.14 20.41
N TYR A 28 20.24 -6.50 21.15
CA TYR A 28 20.38 -7.05 22.49
C TYR A 28 21.00 -8.46 22.41
N GLY A 29 22.17 -8.62 23.04
CA GLY A 29 22.93 -9.88 22.99
C GLY A 29 23.79 -10.06 21.74
N HIS A 30 23.84 -9.09 20.83
CA HIS A 30 24.70 -9.16 19.65
C HIS A 30 26.19 -9.03 20.06
N ILE A 31 27.02 -9.98 19.62
CA ILE A 31 28.43 -10.10 20.03
C ILE A 31 29.22 -8.80 19.73
N TYR A 32 28.87 -8.12 18.63
CA TYR A 32 29.46 -6.86 18.19
C TYR A 32 28.50 -5.66 18.33
N ALA A 33 27.66 -5.62 19.36
CA ALA A 33 26.67 -4.54 19.53
C ALA A 33 27.27 -3.12 19.60
N ASN A 34 28.54 -3.00 19.99
CA ASN A 34 29.27 -1.74 20.06
C ASN A 34 29.99 -1.37 18.75
N ASP A 35 29.97 -2.24 17.73
CA ASP A 35 30.60 -1.94 16.45
C ASP A 35 29.80 -0.85 15.69
N PRO A 36 30.46 0.22 15.22
CA PRO A 36 29.79 1.35 14.59
C PRO A 36 29.10 0.97 13.27
N THR A 37 29.63 -0.02 12.54
CA THR A 37 29.00 -0.49 11.30
C THR A 37 27.71 -1.25 11.62
N ILE A 38 27.75 -2.17 12.59
CA ILE A 38 26.58 -2.92 13.07
C ILE A 38 25.49 -1.97 13.58
N GLN A 39 25.85 -1.00 14.44
CA GLN A 39 24.88 -0.01 14.94
C GLN A 39 24.22 0.78 13.80
N ARG A 40 25.00 1.19 12.80
CA ARG A 40 24.48 1.93 11.65
C ARG A 40 23.55 1.08 10.79
N LEU A 41 23.86 -0.21 10.58
CA LEU A 41 23.00 -1.14 9.85
C LEU A 41 21.65 -1.33 10.56
N TYR A 42 21.65 -1.54 11.87
CA TYR A 42 20.42 -1.65 12.65
C TYR A 42 19.63 -0.33 12.67
N HIS A 43 20.31 0.82 12.75
CA HIS A 43 19.65 2.12 12.68
C HIS A 43 18.98 2.34 11.32
N ILE A 44 19.65 1.98 10.22
CA ILE A 44 19.07 2.02 8.87
C ILE A 44 17.86 1.09 8.78
N ALA A 45 18.01 -0.17 9.21
CA ALA A 45 16.93 -1.15 9.16
C ALA A 45 15.71 -0.71 9.98
N LYS A 46 15.93 -0.20 11.19
CA LYS A 46 14.90 0.39 12.03
C LYS A 46 14.22 1.58 11.35
N GLY A 47 15.00 2.50 10.78
CA GLY A 47 14.47 3.65 10.04
C GLY A 47 13.64 3.23 8.83
N CYS A 48 14.07 2.20 8.09
CA CYS A 48 13.27 1.63 6.99
C CYS A 48 11.93 1.08 7.48
N LEU A 49 11.91 0.36 8.60
CA LEU A 49 10.70 -0.21 9.18
C LEU A 49 9.74 0.88 9.68
N GLU A 50 10.25 1.87 10.42
CA GLU A 50 9.46 3.02 10.90
C GLU A 50 8.88 3.82 9.73
N ASN A 51 9.68 4.07 8.69
CA ASN A 51 9.21 4.73 7.47
C ASN A 51 8.11 3.94 6.77
N HIS A 52 8.25 2.62 6.67
CA HIS A 52 7.23 1.76 6.09
C HIS A 52 5.91 1.84 6.88
N ALA A 53 5.98 1.68 8.20
CA ALA A 53 4.81 1.78 9.08
C ALA A 53 4.13 3.16 8.97
N GLN A 54 4.92 4.24 8.89
CA GLN A 54 4.39 5.58 8.69
C GLN A 54 3.74 5.76 7.32
N GLN A 55 4.32 5.19 6.25
CA GLN A 55 3.74 5.24 4.91
C GLN A 55 2.41 4.49 4.85
N GLU A 56 2.32 3.31 5.47
CA GLU A 56 1.07 2.57 5.57
C GLU A 56 0.00 3.34 6.34
N SER A 57 0.37 3.91 7.50
CA SER A 57 -0.52 4.77 8.29
C SER A 57 -1.01 5.97 7.47
N ASN A 58 -0.12 6.68 6.79
CA ASN A 58 -0.46 7.82 5.93
C ASN A 58 -1.38 7.42 4.77
N PHE A 59 -1.15 6.24 4.18
CA PHE A 59 -2.00 5.70 3.13
C PHE A 59 -3.41 5.41 3.63
N ALA A 60 -3.56 4.72 4.76
CA ALA A 60 -4.86 4.43 5.36
C ALA A 60 -5.62 5.71 5.72
N GLU A 61 -4.94 6.72 6.27
CA GLU A 61 -5.54 8.01 6.58
C GLU A 61 -5.99 8.74 5.31
N SER A 62 -5.18 8.70 4.25
CA SER A 62 -5.53 9.30 2.95
C SER A 62 -6.81 8.68 2.37
N ILE A 63 -6.94 7.34 2.42
CA ILE A 63 -8.16 6.63 2.02
C ILE A 63 -9.35 7.05 2.88
N ASN A 64 -9.16 7.15 4.20
CA ASN A 64 -10.20 7.57 5.12
C ASN A 64 -10.72 8.98 4.79
N VAL A 65 -9.81 9.94 4.53
CA VAL A 65 -10.15 11.31 4.13
C VAL A 65 -10.93 11.33 2.82
N ILE A 66 -10.44 10.63 1.79
CA ILE A 66 -11.10 10.56 0.47
C ILE A 66 -12.51 9.99 0.62
N CYS A 67 -12.67 8.84 1.27
CA CYS A 67 -13.95 8.19 1.42
C CYS A 67 -14.92 9.01 2.29
N SER A 68 -14.42 9.71 3.32
CA SER A 68 -15.23 10.60 4.16
C SER A 68 -15.71 11.83 3.38
N ASN A 69 -14.87 12.39 2.50
CA ASN A 69 -15.26 13.49 1.63
C ASN A 69 -16.31 13.05 0.60
N ASN A 70 -16.11 11.88 -0.02
CA ASN A 70 -17.07 11.29 -0.95
C ASN A 70 -18.42 11.04 -0.26
N GLU A 71 -18.42 10.50 0.96
CA GLU A 71 -19.65 10.30 1.74
C GLU A 71 -20.41 11.61 1.98
N LYS A 72 -19.70 12.68 2.36
CA LYS A 72 -20.31 14.02 2.52
C LYS A 72 -20.95 14.50 1.21
N ILE A 73 -20.27 14.30 0.07
CA ILE A 73 -20.80 14.67 -1.25
C ILE A 73 -22.07 13.86 -1.56
N PHE A 74 -22.02 12.53 -1.39
CA PHE A 74 -23.17 11.67 -1.64
C PHE A 74 -24.39 12.04 -0.78
N ARG A 75 -24.19 12.32 0.52
CA ARG A 75 -25.27 12.76 1.41
C ARG A 75 -25.86 14.12 1.01
N ARG A 76 -25.04 15.06 0.52
CA ARG A 76 -25.51 16.34 -0.02
C ARG A 76 -26.37 16.13 -1.26
N ILE A 77 -25.93 15.29 -2.20
CA ILE A 77 -26.70 14.96 -3.40
C ILE A 77 -28.01 14.26 -3.01
N GLU A 78 -27.97 13.30 -2.09
CA GLU A 78 -29.15 12.59 -1.59
C GLU A 78 -30.21 13.55 -1.05
N THR A 79 -29.77 14.54 -0.27
CA THR A 79 -30.63 15.58 0.28
C THR A 79 -31.22 16.44 -0.84
N ALA A 80 -30.43 16.85 -1.82
CA ALA A 80 -30.88 17.68 -2.94
C ALA A 80 -31.91 16.99 -3.84
N ILE A 81 -31.83 15.68 -4.01
CA ILE A 81 -32.73 14.92 -4.89
C ILE A 81 -33.89 14.23 -4.17
N LYS A 82 -33.98 14.36 -2.83
CA LYS A 82 -34.90 13.61 -1.99
C LYS A 82 -36.36 13.72 -2.45
N ASP A 83 -36.79 14.93 -2.79
CA ASP A 83 -38.19 15.26 -3.12
C ASP A 83 -38.46 15.39 -4.62
N ILE A 84 -37.46 15.13 -5.46
CA ILE A 84 -37.58 15.20 -6.92
C ILE A 84 -38.11 13.86 -7.45
N ARG A 85 -39.26 13.87 -8.13
CA ARG A 85 -39.81 12.68 -8.81
C ARG A 85 -38.91 12.25 -9.97
N GLY A 86 -38.83 10.94 -10.23
CA GLY A 86 -38.02 10.38 -11.31
C GLY A 86 -36.53 10.16 -10.98
N THR A 87 -36.09 10.44 -9.76
CA THR A 87 -34.68 10.30 -9.34
C THR A 87 -34.28 8.94 -8.76
N SER A 88 -35.11 7.90 -8.92
CA SER A 88 -34.88 6.57 -8.36
C SER A 88 -33.53 5.97 -8.75
N LYS A 89 -33.12 6.14 -10.02
CA LYS A 89 -31.80 5.71 -10.51
C LYS A 89 -30.66 6.45 -9.80
N GLY A 90 -30.80 7.77 -9.60
CA GLY A 90 -29.83 8.58 -8.86
C GLY A 90 -29.69 8.13 -7.41
N LYS A 91 -30.81 7.88 -6.72
CA LYS A 91 -30.81 7.35 -5.34
C LYS A 91 -30.11 5.99 -5.24
N SER A 92 -30.35 5.09 -6.21
CA SER A 92 -29.66 3.79 -6.29
C SER A 92 -28.15 3.94 -6.50
N LEU A 93 -27.71 4.85 -7.37
CA LEU A 93 -26.30 5.14 -7.60
C LEU A 93 -25.62 5.72 -6.36
N ILE A 94 -26.29 6.63 -5.63
CA ILE A 94 -25.79 7.19 -4.38
C ILE A 94 -25.60 6.09 -3.34
N LYS A 95 -26.59 5.21 -3.17
CA LYS A 95 -26.50 4.08 -2.24
C LYS A 95 -25.29 3.18 -2.57
N ARG A 96 -25.12 2.83 -3.84
CA ARG A 96 -23.96 2.06 -4.32
C ARG A 96 -22.63 2.79 -4.07
N GLY A 97 -22.58 4.11 -4.26
CA GLY A 97 -21.41 4.92 -3.97
C GLY A 97 -21.04 4.91 -2.49
N LEU A 98 -22.04 5.00 -1.61
CA LEU A 98 -21.85 4.90 -0.15
C LEU A 98 -21.36 3.51 0.26
N GLU A 99 -21.98 2.44 -0.25
CA GLU A 99 -21.55 1.06 -0.02
C GLU A 99 -20.11 0.82 -0.49
N TYR A 100 -19.75 1.32 -1.67
CA TYR A 100 -18.38 1.22 -2.19
C TYR A 100 -17.37 1.92 -1.27
N ASN A 101 -17.64 3.16 -0.85
CA ASN A 101 -16.73 3.88 0.05
C ASN A 101 -16.60 3.19 1.41
N ALA A 102 -17.67 2.60 1.93
CA ALA A 102 -17.61 1.78 3.15
C ALA A 102 -16.75 0.52 2.97
N SER A 103 -16.88 -0.17 1.84
CA SER A 103 -16.07 -1.34 1.50
C SER A 103 -14.58 -1.00 1.33
N VAL A 104 -14.27 0.13 0.67
CA VAL A 104 -12.89 0.62 0.51
C VAL A 104 -12.29 0.97 1.87
N LYS A 105 -13.02 1.72 2.73
CA LYS A 105 -12.58 1.99 4.11
C LYS A 105 -12.27 0.69 4.85
N ARG A 106 -13.19 -0.27 4.86
CA ARG A 106 -12.97 -1.56 5.55
C ARG A 106 -11.73 -2.28 5.03
N LYS A 107 -11.53 -2.32 3.71
CA LYS A 107 -10.40 -3.02 3.08
C LYS A 107 -9.04 -2.41 3.43
N TYR A 108 -8.99 -1.11 3.66
CA TYR A 108 -7.73 -0.37 3.86
C TYR A 108 -7.56 0.22 5.27
N SER A 109 -8.55 0.06 6.16
CA SER A 109 -8.45 0.44 7.59
C SER A 109 -7.91 -0.67 8.49
N THR A 110 -7.94 -1.94 8.06
CA THR A 110 -7.30 -3.05 8.78
C THR A 110 -5.81 -3.09 8.42
N LEU A 111 -5.01 -2.26 9.09
CA LEU A 111 -3.55 -2.37 9.11
C LEU A 111 -3.03 -3.23 10.27
N ASP A 112 -3.92 -3.81 11.08
CA ASP A 112 -3.56 -4.73 12.16
C ASP A 112 -4.40 -6.01 12.05
N ASP A 113 -3.70 -7.13 12.20
CA ASP A 113 -4.17 -8.51 12.25
C ASP A 113 -4.63 -9.19 10.95
N SER A 114 -3.67 -9.92 10.39
CA SER A 114 -3.78 -11.34 10.01
C SER A 114 -5.11 -11.84 9.40
N ASP A 115 -4.93 -12.40 8.21
CA ASP A 115 -5.71 -13.47 7.59
C ASP A 115 -6.92 -13.11 6.71
N SER A 116 -6.63 -12.96 5.41
CA SER A 116 -7.20 -13.83 4.36
C SER A 116 -8.71 -14.12 4.40
N SER A 117 -9.56 -13.10 4.54
CA SER A 117 -10.98 -13.20 4.16
C SER A 117 -11.63 -11.82 4.04
N LEU A 118 -11.28 -11.08 2.99
CA LEU A 118 -12.07 -9.91 2.60
C LEU A 118 -12.91 -10.26 1.38
N GLU A 119 -14.23 -10.08 1.52
CA GLU A 119 -15.18 -10.26 0.43
C GLU A 119 -14.71 -9.51 -0.81
N PRO A 120 -14.72 -10.14 -2.00
CA PRO A 120 -14.28 -9.49 -3.21
C PRO A 120 -15.12 -8.23 -3.45
N LEU A 121 -14.44 -7.15 -3.83
CA LEU A 121 -15.09 -5.90 -4.22
C LEU A 121 -16.24 -6.21 -5.20
N PRO A 122 -17.40 -5.54 -5.08
CA PRO A 122 -18.50 -5.75 -6.00
C PRO A 122 -18.01 -5.68 -7.44
N LYS A 123 -18.15 -6.78 -8.19
CA LYS A 123 -17.75 -6.82 -9.60
C LYS A 123 -18.62 -5.84 -10.38
N HIS A 124 -18.08 -4.67 -10.70
CA HIS A 124 -18.76 -3.73 -11.58
C HIS A 124 -18.27 -3.87 -13.01
N ARG A 125 -19.15 -4.42 -13.85
CA ARG A 125 -19.14 -4.15 -15.28
C ARG A 125 -19.63 -2.73 -15.47
N PHE A 126 -18.73 -1.81 -15.77
CA PHE A 126 -19.11 -0.64 -16.52
C PHE A 126 -19.55 -1.15 -17.89
N THR A 127 -20.87 -1.22 -18.12
CA THR A 127 -21.37 -1.35 -19.49
C THR A 127 -21.06 -0.03 -20.16
N ASN A 128 -19.92 0.02 -20.85
CA ASN A 128 -19.55 1.10 -21.74
C ASN A 128 -20.59 1.09 -22.87
N ALA A 129 -21.69 1.81 -22.67
CA ALA A 129 -22.47 2.33 -23.78
C ALA A 129 -21.71 3.56 -24.29
N ILE A 130 -20.62 3.32 -25.00
CA ILE A 130 -19.98 4.33 -25.85
C ILE A 130 -20.07 3.75 -27.26
N THR A 131 -21.02 4.31 -27.98
CA THR A 131 -21.10 4.36 -29.44
C THR A 131 -19.74 4.61 -30.07
N ASP A 132 -19.47 3.89 -31.15
CA ASP A 132 -18.38 4.06 -32.12
C ASP A 132 -17.73 5.46 -32.13
N ALA A 133 -16.46 5.50 -31.73
CA ALA A 133 -15.47 6.48 -32.17
C ALA A 133 -14.08 5.82 -32.11
N THR A 134 -13.76 5.13 -33.20
CA THR A 134 -12.43 4.90 -33.80
C THR A 134 -11.18 5.32 -33.00
N SER A 135 -10.41 4.29 -32.61
CA SER A 135 -8.94 4.12 -32.75
C SER A 135 -8.01 5.30 -32.45
N ALA A 136 -7.33 5.25 -31.29
CA ALA A 136 -5.97 5.79 -31.11
C ALA A 136 -5.27 5.32 -29.82
N GLU A 137 -6.01 4.94 -28.77
CA GLU A 137 -5.39 4.68 -27.45
C GLU A 137 -5.07 3.20 -27.14
N ASP A 138 -5.41 2.27 -28.03
CA ASP A 138 -5.11 0.83 -27.85
C ASP A 138 -3.72 0.42 -28.38
N ASP A 139 -2.94 1.36 -28.92
CA ASP A 139 -1.68 1.06 -29.64
C ASP A 139 -0.42 1.15 -28.75
N ASP A 140 -0.42 2.02 -27.73
CA ASP A 140 0.75 2.26 -26.88
C ASP A 140 1.12 1.05 -26.01
N LEU A 141 0.12 0.31 -25.52
CA LEU A 141 0.32 -0.89 -24.72
C LEU A 141 0.83 -2.06 -25.57
N ALA A 142 0.36 -2.14 -26.82
CA ALA A 142 0.86 -3.12 -27.78
C ALA A 142 2.32 -2.84 -28.16
N PHE A 143 2.69 -1.57 -28.35
CA PHE A 143 4.05 -1.15 -28.61
C PHE A 143 5.01 -1.53 -27.46
N VAL A 144 4.66 -1.24 -26.21
CA VAL A 144 5.49 -1.58 -25.03
C VAL A 144 5.68 -3.10 -24.89
N LEU A 145 4.63 -3.88 -25.14
CA LEU A 145 4.71 -5.34 -25.10
C LEU A 145 5.61 -5.91 -26.20
N ASN A 146 5.54 -5.35 -27.40
CA ASN A 146 6.32 -5.83 -28.53
C ASN A 146 7.81 -5.44 -28.42
N TYR A 147 8.09 -4.21 -27.97
CA TYR A 147 9.45 -3.73 -27.70
C TYR A 147 10.18 -4.58 -26.66
N LYS A 148 9.48 -4.99 -25.59
CA LYS A 148 10.05 -5.85 -24.55
C LYS A 148 10.38 -7.26 -25.06
N LYS A 149 9.63 -7.74 -26.06
CA LYS A 149 9.82 -9.07 -26.66
C LYS A 149 11.00 -9.10 -27.64
N GLU A 150 11.30 -8.00 -28.31
CA GLU A 150 12.43 -7.92 -29.25
C GLU A 150 13.78 -7.59 -28.58
N LEU A 151 13.78 -7.05 -27.35
CA LEU A 151 15.01 -6.76 -26.59
C LEU A 151 15.56 -7.93 -25.77
N VAL A 152 14.79 -9.00 -25.61
CA VAL A 152 15.25 -10.22 -24.94
C VAL A 152 15.17 -11.34 -25.97
N GLY A 153 16.28 -11.54 -26.69
CA GLY A 153 16.50 -12.74 -27.49
C GLY A 153 16.52 -14.00 -26.64
#